data_AF-A0A9W8X6I4-F1
#
_entry.id   AF-A0A9W8X6I4-F1
#
_cell.length_a   1.000
_cell.length_b   1.000
_cell.length_c   1.000
_cell.angle_alpha   90.00
_cell.angle_beta   90.00
_cell.angle_gamma   90.00
#
_symmetry.space_group_name_H-M   'P 1'
#
loop_
_entity.id
_entity.type
_entity.pdbx_description
1 polymer ?
#
loop_
_entity_poly.entity_id
_entity_poly.type
_entity_poly.pdbx_seq_one_letter_code
_entity_poly.pdbx_strand_id
1 'polypeptide(L)'
;MLRSRSSTSDAKVWPWKKTVVGIITNSDDRVPGILESFGLKVGPRRVGTPDERKAEAALEDDISFVVLSYDVGVEKPKRAIFEAAYKSFQETLASKGDESNAQDWEKLYIGDSLEHDVVGANQAGWKALRLDRQDQDQDSLTSKGIRVTREHVKTGDRSYDIEVFTIKDLGALRSIDPTKRWPGKEGL
;
A
#
# COMPACT_ATOMS: atom_id res chain seq x y z
N MET A 1 -20.48 23.96 -32.76
CA MET A 1 -19.14 23.43 -32.45
C MET A 1 -19.30 22.05 -31.82
N LEU A 2 -19.07 20.99 -32.60
CA LEU A 2 -19.09 19.62 -32.10
C LEU A 2 -17.87 19.39 -31.21
N ARG A 3 -18.08 19.02 -29.95
CA ARG A 3 -17.02 18.48 -29.09
C ARG A 3 -16.58 17.15 -29.69
N SER A 4 -15.40 17.11 -30.30
CA SER A 4 -14.76 15.85 -30.66
C SER A 4 -14.58 15.04 -29.38
N ARG A 5 -15.24 13.88 -29.32
CA ARG A 5 -14.89 12.84 -28.35
C ARG A 5 -13.47 12.42 -28.68
N SER A 6 -12.51 12.95 -27.94
CA SER A 6 -11.16 12.42 -27.92
C SER A 6 -11.27 10.95 -27.55
N SER A 7 -10.75 10.10 -28.44
CA SER A 7 -10.68 8.66 -28.32
C SER A 7 -10.15 8.27 -26.94
N THR A 8 -10.95 7.54 -26.16
CA THR A 8 -10.52 6.80 -24.98
C THR A 8 -9.48 5.76 -25.39
N SER A 9 -8.21 6.17 -25.40
CA SER A 9 -7.06 5.33 -25.66
C SER A 9 -6.77 4.43 -24.46
N ASP A 10 -6.96 3.12 -24.63
CA ASP A 10 -6.31 2.02 -23.89
C ASP A 10 -5.98 2.24 -22.41
N ALA A 11 -6.96 2.70 -21.62
CA ALA A 11 -6.82 2.59 -20.18
C ALA A 11 -6.89 1.10 -19.82
N LYS A 12 -5.75 0.48 -19.52
CA LYS A 12 -5.70 -0.87 -18.95
C LYS A 12 -6.67 -0.96 -17.78
N VAL A 13 -7.58 -1.93 -17.85
CA VAL A 13 -8.53 -2.24 -16.78
C VAL A 13 -7.73 -2.64 -15.53
N TRP A 14 -8.13 -2.13 -14.37
CA TRP A 14 -7.55 -2.53 -13.09
C TRP A 14 -7.58 -4.06 -12.98
N PRO A 15 -6.41 -4.73 -12.81
CA PRO A 15 -6.34 -6.16 -13.08
C PRO A 15 -6.91 -7.04 -11.96
N TRP A 16 -7.21 -6.46 -10.79
CA TRP A 16 -7.79 -7.19 -9.66
C TRP A 16 -9.31 -7.01 -9.59
N LYS A 17 -10.03 -8.12 -9.38
CA LYS A 17 -11.50 -8.14 -9.24
C LYS A 17 -11.97 -7.46 -7.95
N LYS A 18 -11.18 -7.58 -6.88
CA LYS A 18 -11.44 -6.98 -5.57
C LYS A 18 -10.18 -6.29 -5.08
N THR A 19 -10.34 -5.21 -4.32
CA THR A 19 -9.24 -4.47 -3.72
C THR A 19 -9.67 -3.99 -2.35
N VAL A 20 -8.80 -4.21 -1.35
CA VAL A 20 -8.95 -3.66 -0.01
C VAL A 20 -7.81 -2.68 0.18
N VAL A 21 -8.15 -1.46 0.58
CA VAL A 21 -7.17 -0.39 0.84
C VAL A 21 -7.04 -0.24 2.34
N GLY A 22 -5.82 -0.25 2.85
CA GLY A 22 -5.51 -0.02 4.26
C GLY A 22 -4.34 0.94 4.42
N ILE A 23 -4.27 1.58 5.58
CA ILE A 23 -3.16 2.47 5.95
C ILE A 23 -2.29 1.78 7.00
N ILE A 24 -0.98 1.80 6.81
CA ILE A 24 0.02 1.37 7.81
C ILE A 24 1.02 2.51 7.95
N THR A 25 1.13 3.13 9.12
CA THR A 25 1.97 4.31 9.29
C THR A 25 2.65 4.39 10.66
N ASN A 26 3.85 4.99 10.68
CA ASN A 26 4.55 5.37 11.90
C ASN A 26 3.97 6.70 12.38
N SER A 27 2.78 6.68 12.98
CA SER A 27 2.05 7.87 13.40
C SER A 27 1.08 7.56 14.54
N ASP A 28 0.45 8.60 15.05
CA ASP A 28 -0.54 8.55 16.14
C ASP A 28 -2.01 8.56 15.64
N ASP A 29 -2.93 8.66 16.59
CA ASP A 29 -4.37 8.55 16.45
C ASP A 29 -5.04 9.67 15.65
N ARG A 30 -4.31 10.71 15.24
CA ARG A 30 -4.85 11.81 14.42
C ARG A 30 -5.06 11.43 12.96
N VAL A 31 -4.42 10.36 12.48
CA VAL A 31 -4.42 9.96 11.06
C VAL A 31 -5.84 9.77 10.49
N PRO A 32 -6.76 9.03 11.12
CA PRO A 32 -8.12 8.89 10.59
C PRO A 32 -8.85 10.23 10.42
N GLY A 33 -8.76 11.11 11.43
CA GLY A 33 -9.41 12.43 11.37
C GLY A 33 -8.82 13.34 10.27
N ILE A 34 -7.51 13.24 10.01
CA ILE A 34 -6.87 13.95 8.89
C ILE A 34 -7.40 13.41 7.55
N LEU A 35 -7.46 12.09 7.36
CA LEU A 35 -7.97 11.47 6.13
C LEU A 35 -9.45 11.84 5.89
N GLU A 36 -10.27 11.82 6.93
CA GLU A 36 -11.67 12.26 6.89
C GLU A 36 -11.79 13.75 6.55
N SER A 37 -10.89 14.60 7.04
CA SER A 37 -10.87 16.03 6.69
C SER A 37 -10.57 16.30 5.21
N PHE A 38 -9.91 15.36 4.52
CA PHE A 38 -9.73 15.36 3.07
C PHE A 38 -10.90 14.75 2.30
N GLY A 39 -11.97 14.36 2.99
CA GLY A 39 -13.20 13.83 2.39
C GLY A 39 -13.20 12.32 2.16
N LEU A 40 -12.22 11.58 2.70
CA LEU A 40 -12.17 10.12 2.58
C LEU A 40 -13.09 9.45 3.61
N LYS A 41 -13.83 8.43 3.18
CA LYS A 41 -14.57 7.54 4.09
C LYS A 41 -13.60 6.54 4.72
N VAL A 42 -13.27 6.75 5.99
CA VAL A 42 -12.36 5.87 6.73
C VAL A 42 -13.16 4.88 7.56
N GLY A 43 -12.90 3.60 7.27
CA GLY A 43 -13.51 2.49 7.96
C GLY A 43 -13.16 2.44 9.44
N PRO A 44 -14.03 1.82 10.24
CA PRO A 44 -13.98 1.89 11.70
C PRO A 44 -12.77 1.22 12.36
N ARG A 45 -12.07 0.33 11.64
CA ARG A 45 -11.11 -0.59 12.26
C ARG A 45 -9.77 0.08 12.57
N ARG A 46 -9.48 0.16 13.86
CA ARG A 46 -8.17 0.46 14.43
C ARG A 46 -7.71 -0.70 15.30
N VAL A 47 -6.45 -1.09 15.16
CA VAL A 47 -5.85 -2.16 15.99
C VAL A 47 -5.75 -1.68 17.43
N GLY A 48 -6.10 -2.52 18.41
CA GLY A 48 -5.66 -2.35 19.81
C GLY A 48 -6.26 -1.18 20.60
N THR A 49 -7.27 -0.48 20.08
CA THR A 49 -7.94 0.61 20.82
C THR A 49 -9.37 0.22 21.22
N PRO A 50 -9.87 0.66 22.39
CA PRO A 50 -11.29 0.51 22.75
C PRO A 50 -12.25 1.22 21.78
N ASP A 51 -11.73 2.22 21.07
CA ASP A 51 -12.37 2.91 19.93
C ASP A 51 -12.30 2.08 18.64
N GLU A 52 -12.34 0.75 18.74
CA GLU A 52 -12.94 -0.08 17.70
C GLU A 52 -14.31 0.53 17.43
N ARG A 53 -14.39 1.40 16.41
CA ARG A 53 -15.66 2.01 16.02
C ARG A 53 -16.55 0.81 15.70
N LYS A 54 -17.55 0.53 16.55
CA LYS A 54 -18.46 -0.62 16.40
C LYS A 54 -19.39 -0.49 15.19
N ALA A 55 -19.06 0.37 14.23
CA ALA A 55 -19.74 0.44 12.97
C ALA A 55 -19.34 -0.80 12.15
N GLU A 56 -20.30 -1.40 11.48
CA GLU A 56 -20.00 -2.33 10.40
C GLU A 56 -19.17 -1.57 9.38
N ALA A 57 -18.02 -2.12 8.97
CA ALA A 57 -17.27 -1.50 7.88
C ALA A 57 -18.15 -1.50 6.65
N ALA A 58 -18.46 -0.31 6.15
CA ALA A 58 -19.33 -0.19 5.01
C ALA A 58 -18.62 -0.78 3.79
N LEU A 59 -19.41 -1.34 2.86
CA LEU A 59 -18.91 -1.70 1.54
C LEU A 59 -18.33 -0.49 0.78
N GLU A 60 -18.65 0.72 1.21
CA GLU A 60 -18.29 1.99 0.58
C GLU A 60 -17.10 2.73 1.20
N ASP A 61 -16.40 2.16 2.18
CA ASP A 61 -15.23 2.84 2.78
C ASP A 61 -14.09 2.94 1.74
N ASP A 62 -13.55 4.15 1.56
CA ASP A 62 -12.37 4.39 0.72
C ASP A 62 -11.12 3.73 1.33
N ILE A 63 -11.06 3.71 2.66
CA ILE A 63 -9.98 3.09 3.46
C ILE A 63 -10.63 2.09 4.42
N SER A 64 -10.37 0.80 4.26
CA SER A 64 -11.06 -0.25 5.02
C SER A 64 -10.54 -0.47 6.44
N PHE A 65 -9.28 -0.11 6.71
CA PHE A 65 -8.67 -0.20 8.04
C PHE A 65 -7.44 0.72 8.16
N VAL A 66 -7.09 1.08 9.39
CA VAL A 66 -5.91 1.88 9.71
C VAL A 66 -5.09 1.20 10.81
N VAL A 67 -3.78 1.07 10.58
CA VAL A 67 -2.79 0.54 11.52
C VAL A 67 -1.75 1.60 11.82
N LEU A 68 -1.61 1.93 13.09
CA LEU A 68 -0.77 3.01 13.60
C LEU A 68 0.32 2.43 14.49
N SER A 69 1.55 2.92 14.38
CA SER A 69 2.65 2.43 15.24
C SER A 69 2.40 2.67 16.73
N TYR A 70 1.67 3.73 17.09
CA TYR A 70 1.30 4.02 18.48
C TYR A 70 0.30 3.00 19.03
N ASP A 71 -0.62 2.54 18.18
CA ASP A 71 -1.61 1.53 18.54
C ASP A 71 -0.97 0.13 18.69
N VAL A 72 -0.02 -0.21 17.79
CA VAL A 72 0.65 -1.52 17.79
C VAL A 72 1.87 -1.54 18.73
N GLY A 73 2.42 -0.39 19.11
CA GLY A 73 3.63 -0.24 19.91
C GLY A 73 4.94 -0.52 19.16
N VAL A 74 4.90 -0.64 17.83
CA VAL A 74 6.05 -0.93 16.98
C VAL A 74 5.98 -0.15 15.67
N GLU A 75 7.13 0.30 15.21
CA GLU A 75 7.29 1.04 13.96
C GLU A 75 7.82 0.16 12.83
N LYS A 76 7.47 0.54 11.59
CA LYS A 76 8.19 0.10 10.39
C LYS A 76 9.69 0.41 10.54
N PRO A 77 10.62 -0.46 10.11
CA PRO A 77 10.41 -1.62 9.25
C PRO A 77 10.08 -2.92 10.01
N LYS A 78 9.79 -2.88 11.32
CA LYS A 78 9.55 -4.11 12.09
C LYS A 78 8.34 -4.87 11.53
N ARG A 79 8.56 -6.14 11.19
CA ARG A 79 7.54 -7.06 10.64
C ARG A 79 6.20 -7.06 11.39
N ALA A 80 6.24 -6.89 12.71
CA ALA A 80 5.05 -6.92 13.57
C ALA A 80 3.97 -5.88 13.20
N ILE A 81 4.32 -4.70 12.66
CA ILE A 81 3.30 -3.72 12.23
C ILE A 81 2.55 -4.19 10.97
N PHE A 82 3.24 -4.90 10.07
CA PHE A 82 2.63 -5.48 8.86
C PHE A 82 1.79 -6.73 9.20
N GLU A 83 2.18 -7.49 10.23
CA GLU A 83 1.36 -8.59 10.76
C GLU A 83 0.07 -8.06 11.39
N ALA A 84 0.13 -6.95 12.13
CA ALA A 84 -1.05 -6.28 12.66
C ALA A 84 -1.98 -5.82 11.52
N ALA A 85 -1.42 -5.26 10.44
CA ALA A 85 -2.20 -4.90 9.25
C ALA A 85 -2.82 -6.11 8.55
N TYR A 86 -2.12 -7.24 8.47
CA TYR A 86 -2.69 -8.48 7.94
C TYR A 86 -3.86 -8.98 8.79
N LYS A 87 -3.78 -8.86 10.12
CA LYS A 87 -4.90 -9.20 11.01
C LYS A 87 -6.11 -8.28 10.77
N SER A 88 -5.92 -6.97 10.70
CA SER A 88 -7.01 -6.02 10.38
C SER A 88 -7.64 -6.28 9.01
N PHE A 89 -6.84 -6.73 8.04
CA PHE A 89 -7.32 -7.18 6.74
C PHE A 89 -8.21 -8.43 6.86
N GLN A 90 -7.81 -9.44 7.63
CA GLN A 90 -8.62 -10.64 7.87
C GLN A 90 -9.96 -10.30 8.53
N GLU A 91 -9.94 -9.43 9.55
CA GLU A 91 -11.15 -8.92 10.19
C GLU A 91 -12.04 -8.14 9.20
N THR A 92 -11.42 -7.42 8.26
CA THR A 92 -12.12 -6.72 7.17
C THR A 92 -12.88 -7.66 6.25
N LEU A 93 -12.25 -8.77 5.84
CA LEU A 93 -12.92 -9.79 5.03
C LEU A 93 -14.08 -10.44 5.81
N ALA A 94 -13.82 -10.80 7.06
CA ALA A 94 -14.81 -11.48 7.90
C ALA A 94 -16.08 -10.64 8.10
N SER A 95 -15.98 -9.34 8.44
CA SER A 95 -17.20 -8.54 8.62
C SER A 95 -17.93 -8.21 7.31
N LYS A 96 -17.25 -8.28 6.16
CA LYS A 96 -17.89 -8.12 4.85
C LYS A 96 -18.52 -9.43 4.34
N GLY A 97 -18.48 -10.51 5.13
CA GLY A 97 -18.94 -11.84 4.73
C GLY A 97 -18.13 -12.40 3.56
N ASP A 98 -16.88 -11.95 3.37
CA ASP A 98 -16.03 -12.43 2.30
C ASP A 98 -15.37 -13.75 2.72
N GLU A 99 -15.81 -14.84 2.10
CA GLU A 99 -15.31 -16.19 2.38
C GLU A 99 -13.97 -16.51 1.69
N SER A 100 -13.37 -15.54 0.97
CA SER A 100 -12.06 -15.76 0.35
C SER A 100 -10.96 -15.96 1.40
N ASN A 101 -10.01 -16.84 1.09
CA ASN A 101 -8.85 -17.04 1.94
C ASN A 101 -7.91 -15.82 1.83
N ALA A 102 -7.64 -15.16 2.96
CA ALA A 102 -6.75 -14.00 3.05
C ALA A 102 -5.32 -14.26 2.50
N GLN A 103 -4.89 -15.51 2.46
CA GLN A 103 -3.60 -15.89 1.89
C GLN A 103 -3.56 -15.74 0.37
N ASP A 104 -4.69 -15.92 -0.31
CA ASP A 104 -4.80 -15.84 -1.78
C ASP A 104 -4.75 -14.39 -2.30
N TRP A 105 -4.91 -13.42 -1.39
CA TRP A 105 -4.82 -12.01 -1.74
C TRP A 105 -3.37 -11.56 -1.94
N GLU A 106 -3.14 -10.89 -3.04
CA GLU A 106 -1.89 -10.17 -3.28
C GLU A 106 -1.75 -8.99 -2.32
N LYS A 107 -0.59 -8.90 -1.67
CA LYS A 107 -0.30 -7.86 -0.66
C LYS A 107 0.75 -6.93 -1.25
N LEU A 108 0.35 -5.69 -1.48
CA LEU A 108 1.20 -4.64 -2.01
C LEU A 108 1.25 -3.48 -1.01
N TYR A 109 2.46 -3.06 -0.64
CA TYR A 109 2.70 -1.83 0.10
C TYR A 109 3.24 -0.74 -0.82
N ILE A 110 2.73 0.48 -0.67
CA ILE A 110 3.20 1.65 -1.41
C ILE A 110 3.60 2.71 -0.38
N GLY A 111 4.86 3.09 -0.42
CA GLY A 111 5.43 4.13 0.45
C GLY A 111 6.68 4.69 -0.19
N ASP A 112 7.25 5.73 0.39
CA ASP A 112 8.38 6.45 -0.20
C ASP A 112 9.73 6.12 0.46
N SER A 113 9.69 5.54 1.66
CA SER A 113 10.88 5.18 2.41
C SER A 113 11.40 3.80 2.00
N LEU A 114 12.63 3.74 1.48
CA LEU A 114 13.27 2.46 1.17
C LEU A 114 13.40 1.56 2.41
N GLU A 115 13.83 2.12 3.55
CA GLU A 115 13.96 1.37 4.80
C GLU A 115 12.60 0.99 5.37
N HIS A 116 11.74 1.97 5.69
CA HIS A 116 10.52 1.70 6.44
C HIS A 116 9.47 0.98 5.59
N ASP A 117 9.36 1.33 4.31
CA ASP A 117 8.25 0.88 3.46
C ASP A 117 8.64 -0.33 2.63
N VAL A 118 9.71 -0.21 1.84
CA VAL A 118 10.12 -1.27 0.91
C VAL A 118 10.71 -2.46 1.65
N VAL A 119 11.74 -2.23 2.47
CA VAL A 119 12.36 -3.32 3.25
C VAL A 119 11.38 -3.89 4.26
N GLY A 120 10.64 -3.04 4.99
CA GLY A 120 9.63 -3.49 5.95
C GLY A 120 8.57 -4.41 5.34
N ALA A 121 7.98 -4.01 4.20
CA ALA A 121 6.98 -4.82 3.52
C ALA A 121 7.56 -6.14 2.98
N ASN A 122 8.73 -6.08 2.34
CA ASN A 122 9.37 -7.29 1.79
C ASN A 122 9.72 -8.30 2.89
N GLN A 123 10.22 -7.85 4.05
CA GLN A 123 10.49 -8.72 5.20
C GLN A 123 9.22 -9.32 5.81
N ALA A 124 8.08 -8.64 5.67
CA ALA A 124 6.76 -9.19 6.01
C ALA A 124 6.18 -10.11 4.91
N GLY A 125 6.90 -10.31 3.81
CA GLY A 125 6.47 -11.13 2.68
C GLY A 125 5.46 -10.45 1.76
N TRP A 126 5.31 -9.13 1.86
CA TRP A 126 4.50 -8.32 0.98
C TRP A 126 5.35 -7.85 -0.19
N LYS A 127 4.71 -7.54 -1.32
CA LYS A 127 5.35 -6.82 -2.41
C LYS A 127 5.40 -5.33 -2.06
N ALA A 128 6.36 -4.59 -2.61
CA ALA A 128 6.51 -3.17 -2.34
C ALA A 128 6.79 -2.35 -3.61
N LEU A 129 6.24 -1.13 -3.64
CA LEU A 129 6.59 -0.08 -4.61
C LEU A 129 7.09 1.15 -3.85
N ARG A 130 8.18 1.75 -4.32
CA ARG A 130 8.64 3.05 -3.85
C ARG A 130 7.89 4.16 -4.60
N LEU A 131 7.33 5.12 -3.87
CA LEU A 131 6.78 6.34 -4.43
C LEU A 131 7.89 7.42 -4.50
N ASP A 132 8.18 7.94 -5.69
CA ASP A 132 9.11 9.07 -5.87
C ASP A 132 8.42 10.39 -5.51
N ARG A 133 8.50 10.77 -4.23
CA ARG A 133 7.92 12.04 -3.75
C ARG A 133 8.74 13.28 -4.09
N GLN A 134 10.01 13.12 -4.44
CA GLN A 134 10.95 14.24 -4.58
C GLN A 134 11.29 14.54 -6.05
N ASP A 135 10.60 13.88 -6.98
CA ASP A 135 10.88 13.98 -8.43
C ASP A 135 12.36 13.73 -8.75
N GLN A 136 13.05 12.96 -7.89
CA GLN A 136 14.47 12.66 -8.04
C GLN A 136 14.74 11.89 -9.34
N ASP A 137 13.68 11.25 -9.86
CA ASP A 137 13.78 10.27 -10.91
C ASP A 137 13.02 10.67 -12.18
N GLN A 138 12.51 11.91 -12.28
CA GLN A 138 11.68 12.37 -13.40
C GLN A 138 12.30 12.11 -14.77
N ASP A 139 13.60 12.35 -14.93
CA ASP A 139 14.30 12.17 -16.21
C ASP A 139 14.57 10.71 -16.58
N SER A 140 14.36 9.78 -15.64
CA SER A 140 14.70 8.36 -15.76
C SER A 140 13.48 7.41 -15.76
N LEU A 141 12.28 7.94 -15.52
CA LEU A 141 11.05 7.16 -15.53
C LEU A 141 10.61 6.86 -16.96
N THR A 142 10.11 5.64 -17.18
CA THR A 142 9.52 5.30 -18.48
C THR A 142 8.28 6.14 -18.74
N SER A 143 7.78 6.17 -19.99
CA SER A 143 6.51 6.82 -20.34
C SER A 143 5.30 6.30 -19.56
N LYS A 144 5.44 5.19 -18.83
CA LYS A 144 4.43 4.60 -17.95
C LYS A 144 4.53 5.03 -16.49
N GLY A 145 5.50 5.89 -16.14
CA GLY A 145 5.73 6.37 -14.77
C GLY A 145 6.27 5.30 -13.82
N ILE A 146 6.85 4.22 -14.35
CA ILE A 146 7.43 3.10 -13.58
C ILE A 146 8.87 2.90 -14.03
N ARG A 147 9.78 2.62 -13.09
CA ARG A 147 11.13 2.11 -13.35
C ARG A 147 11.53 1.05 -12.33
N VAL A 148 12.52 0.23 -12.66
CA VAL A 148 13.20 -0.64 -11.71
C VAL A 148 14.56 -0.03 -11.42
N THR A 149 14.90 0.15 -10.14
CA THR A 149 16.23 0.58 -9.71
C THR A 149 16.85 -0.41 -8.74
N ARG A 150 18.18 -0.44 -8.71
CA ARG A 150 18.95 -1.12 -7.67
C ARG A 150 19.32 -0.09 -6.62
N GLU A 151 18.87 -0.34 -5.41
CA GLU A 151 19.01 0.57 -4.29
C GLU A 151 19.83 -0.11 -3.20
N HIS A 152 20.80 0.63 -2.64
CA HIS A 152 21.54 0.20 -1.47
C HIS A 152 20.84 0.77 -0.23
N VAL A 153 20.31 -0.09 0.64
CA VAL A 153 19.51 0.30 1.80
C VAL A 153 20.16 -0.22 3.07
N LYS A 154 20.40 0.66 4.03
CA LYS A 154 20.89 0.29 5.37
C LYS A 154 19.74 0.35 6.37
N THR A 155 19.57 -0.70 7.16
CA THR A 155 18.57 -0.76 8.25
C THR A 155 19.28 -1.22 9.53
N GLY A 156 19.49 -0.30 10.47
CA GLY A 156 20.37 -0.57 11.62
C GLY A 156 21.77 -1.01 11.17
N ASP A 157 22.20 -2.20 11.61
CA ASP A 157 23.52 -2.77 11.27
C ASP A 157 23.54 -3.60 9.98
N ARG A 158 22.38 -3.79 9.33
CA ARG A 158 22.26 -4.58 8.09
C ARG A 158 22.23 -3.67 6.88
N SER A 159 22.79 -4.14 5.76
CA SER A 159 22.74 -3.46 4.48
C SER A 159 22.27 -4.44 3.41
N TYR A 160 21.50 -3.93 2.44
CA TYR A 160 20.84 -4.71 1.42
C TYR A 160 21.00 -4.02 0.08
N ASP A 161 21.31 -4.79 -0.97
CA ASP A 161 21.20 -4.34 -2.36
C ASP A 161 19.91 -4.93 -2.92
N ILE A 162 18.91 -4.08 -3.14
CA ILE A 162 17.57 -4.51 -3.54
C ILE A 162 17.16 -3.93 -4.88
N GLU A 163 16.47 -4.72 -5.69
CA GLU A 163 15.73 -4.21 -6.84
C GLU A 163 14.36 -3.71 -6.37
N VAL A 164 14.04 -2.46 -6.72
CA VAL A 164 12.82 -1.76 -6.29
C VAL A 164 12.12 -1.19 -7.51
N PHE A 165 10.82 -1.43 -7.62
CA PHE A 165 10.01 -0.64 -8.53
C PHE A 165 9.73 0.72 -7.90
N THR A 166 10.11 1.77 -8.62
CA THR A 166 9.77 3.15 -8.28
C THR A 166 8.66 3.63 -9.20
N ILE A 167 7.63 4.22 -8.61
CA ILE A 167 6.49 4.84 -9.30
C ILE A 167 6.48 6.35 -9.04
N LYS A 168 6.09 7.14 -10.04
CA LYS A 168 5.94 8.58 -9.90
C LYS A 168 4.78 8.96 -8.99
N ASP A 169 3.64 8.34 -9.23
CA ASP A 169 2.38 8.59 -8.56
C ASP A 169 1.51 7.33 -8.58
N LEU A 170 0.38 7.38 -7.88
CA LEU A 170 -0.56 6.26 -7.83
C LEU A 170 -1.25 6.00 -9.19
N GLY A 171 -1.24 6.96 -10.11
CA GLY A 171 -1.72 6.77 -11.49
C GLY A 171 -0.90 5.75 -12.26
N ALA A 172 0.39 5.63 -11.96
CA ALA A 172 1.28 4.65 -12.56
C ALA A 172 0.86 3.19 -12.28
N LEU A 173 0.07 2.95 -11.21
CA LEU A 173 -0.44 1.61 -10.88
C LEU A 173 -1.27 1.00 -12.00
N ARG A 174 -1.91 1.82 -12.85
CA ARG A 174 -2.67 1.35 -14.02
C ARG A 174 -1.80 0.66 -15.08
N SER A 175 -0.50 0.97 -15.07
CA SER A 175 0.47 0.39 -16.00
C SER A 175 1.07 -0.91 -15.49
N ILE A 176 0.86 -1.26 -14.22
CA ILE A 176 1.39 -2.47 -13.60
C ILE A 176 0.67 -3.69 -14.16
N ASP A 177 1.46 -4.72 -14.44
CA ASP A 177 0.99 -6.02 -14.87
C ASP A 177 1.29 -7.03 -13.75
N PRO A 178 0.29 -7.51 -13.00
CA PRO A 178 0.50 -8.42 -11.87
C PRO A 178 1.00 -9.79 -12.31
N THR A 179 0.86 -10.14 -13.61
CA THR A 179 1.34 -11.42 -14.17
C THR A 179 2.82 -11.40 -14.48
N LYS A 180 3.45 -10.21 -14.55
CA LYS A 180 4.88 -10.08 -14.79
C LYS A 180 5.66 -10.23 -13.49
N ARG A 181 6.92 -10.68 -13.60
CA ARG A 181 7.85 -10.79 -12.47
C ARG A 181 7.94 -9.44 -11.75
N TRP A 182 7.63 -9.44 -10.45
CA TRP A 182 7.90 -8.29 -9.60
C TRP A 182 9.24 -8.48 -8.90
N PRO A 183 10.23 -7.58 -9.04
CA PRO A 183 11.29 -7.41 -8.05
C PRO A 183 10.68 -7.37 -6.64
N GLY A 184 11.13 -8.31 -5.83
CA GLY A 184 10.62 -8.63 -4.51
C GLY A 184 11.17 -9.99 -4.09
N LYS A 185 11.23 -10.25 -2.77
CA LYS A 185 11.79 -11.42 -2.03
C LYS A 185 13.15 -12.01 -2.46
N GLU A 186 13.46 -12.09 -3.74
CA GLU A 186 14.74 -12.54 -4.26
C GLU A 186 15.79 -11.45 -4.00
N GLY A 187 16.50 -11.56 -2.86
CA GLY A 187 17.64 -10.70 -2.53
C GLY A 187 17.62 -10.00 -1.17
N LEU A 188 16.62 -10.26 -0.30
CA LEU A 188 16.58 -9.75 1.08
C LEU A 188 16.86 -10.83 2.13
#